data_AF-A0A8H4ERM9-F1
#
_entry.id   AF-A0A8H4ERM9-F1
#
_cell.length_a   1.000
_cell.length_b   1.000
_cell.length_c   1.000
_cell.angle_alpha   90.00
_cell.angle_beta   90.00
_cell.angle_gamma   90.00
#
_symmetry.space_group_name_H-M   'P 1'
#
loop_
_entity.id
_entity.type
_entity.pdbx_description
1 polymer ?
#
loop_
_entity_poly.entity_id
_entity_poly.type
_entity_poly.pdbx_seq_one_letter_code
_entity_poly.pdbx_strand_id
1 'polypeptide(L)'
;MLHFSCYIYAFLLIFIFTFAAAFIPDGRFGHSSILIDSKLYVSGGFKFIDDGRLNLTNEFFYLDVSKSFTTTDPNSMPWTDLTFTGGPDKNLATACSGNNNSIFIIGGNGVLNSQPPPFVNQFDINKQQWADVPFHGCGLKNRVAVSCTGFNNGLISIFGGCTNTSGSVEFVNDLWVFNTLKSAWGISIAINAPLPRCNYRAITLPDGNILYIGGNNSTSLMPMDNLPLYNTTSIAWISVTTSGATPPGRQRFSAVLTLDGRIIVFGGIDYESTFLGDLWILDINTFQWSAGQISNPIADLNISGHTATLVNNYMFVTFGLFNNESASATIYMLDVSQKDSYAWVTEFTPNATNLM
;
A
#
# COMPACT_ATOMS: atom_id res chain seq x y z
N MET A 1 -43.07 -66.49 2.10
CA MET A 1 -41.68 -66.32 2.56
C MET A 1 -40.95 -65.52 1.47
N LEU A 2 -40.61 -64.27 1.79
CA LEU A 2 -39.73 -63.31 1.10
C LEU A 2 -40.06 -62.85 -0.33
N HIS A 3 -40.83 -61.75 -0.39
CA HIS A 3 -40.77 -60.73 -1.44
C HIS A 3 -39.42 -59.99 -1.37
N PHE A 4 -38.69 -59.90 -2.49
CA PHE A 4 -37.54 -59.01 -2.64
C PHE A 4 -38.00 -57.74 -3.35
N SER A 5 -38.28 -56.70 -2.59
CA SER A 5 -38.54 -55.35 -3.09
C SER A 5 -37.21 -54.65 -3.33
N CYS A 6 -36.94 -54.28 -4.59
CA CYS A 6 -35.78 -53.51 -4.98
C CYS A 6 -36.03 -52.03 -4.60
N TYR A 7 -35.45 -51.57 -3.48
CA TYR A 7 -35.44 -50.16 -3.12
C TYR A 7 -34.34 -49.46 -3.92
N ILE A 8 -34.73 -48.81 -5.02
CA ILE A 8 -33.89 -47.82 -5.70
C ILE A 8 -33.86 -46.59 -4.79
N TYR A 9 -32.75 -46.40 -4.06
CA TYR A 9 -32.43 -45.14 -3.40
C TYR A 9 -32.12 -44.10 -4.49
N ALA A 10 -33.10 -43.28 -4.83
CA ALA A 10 -32.88 -42.05 -5.57
C ALA A 10 -32.16 -41.05 -4.66
N PHE A 11 -30.82 -41.04 -4.72
CA PHE A 11 -30.01 -39.98 -4.12
C PHE A 11 -30.19 -38.72 -4.97
N LEU A 12 -31.17 -37.89 -4.60
CA LEU A 12 -31.34 -36.55 -5.17
C LEU A 12 -30.19 -35.68 -4.65
N LEU A 13 -29.09 -35.61 -5.39
CA LEU A 13 -28.07 -34.58 -5.22
C LEU A 13 -28.69 -33.25 -5.66
N ILE A 14 -29.30 -32.55 -4.70
CA ILE A 14 -29.69 -31.16 -4.83
C ILE A 14 -28.39 -30.36 -4.87
N PHE A 15 -27.83 -30.19 -6.06
CA PHE A 15 -26.83 -29.16 -6.31
C PHE A 15 -27.55 -27.82 -6.24
N ILE A 16 -27.61 -27.25 -5.03
CA ILE A 16 -27.92 -25.83 -4.89
C ILE A 16 -26.70 -25.11 -5.47
N PHE A 17 -26.79 -24.69 -6.73
CA PHE A 17 -25.93 -23.64 -7.24
C PHE A 17 -26.31 -22.36 -6.50
N THR A 18 -25.75 -22.16 -5.31
CA THR A 18 -25.65 -20.83 -4.75
C THR A 18 -24.71 -20.07 -5.68
N PHE A 19 -25.27 -19.23 -6.55
CA PHE A 19 -24.49 -18.15 -7.14
C PHE A 19 -23.96 -17.33 -5.96
N ALA A 20 -22.69 -17.57 -5.58
CA ALA A 20 -22.01 -16.66 -4.69
C ALA A 20 -22.00 -15.31 -5.42
N ALA A 21 -22.64 -14.31 -4.82
CA ALA A 21 -22.57 -12.95 -5.33
C ALA A 21 -21.08 -12.58 -5.48
N ALA A 22 -20.74 -11.91 -6.58
CA ALA A 22 -19.38 -11.41 -6.77
C ALA A 22 -19.01 -10.51 -5.58
N PHE A 23 -17.86 -10.76 -4.97
CA PHE A 23 -17.37 -9.93 -3.87
C PHE A 23 -17.00 -8.55 -4.39
N ILE A 24 -17.56 -7.51 -3.78
CA ILE A 24 -17.26 -6.10 -4.07
C ILE A 24 -16.79 -5.48 -2.76
N PRO A 25 -15.55 -4.99 -2.65
CA PRO A 25 -15.05 -4.41 -1.42
C PRO A 25 -15.69 -3.05 -1.13
N ASP A 26 -15.95 -2.74 0.14
CA ASP A 26 -16.36 -1.38 0.52
C ASP A 26 -15.20 -0.40 0.44
N GLY A 27 -15.56 0.89 0.32
CA GLY A 27 -14.63 2.00 0.38
C GLY A 27 -13.88 2.09 1.70
N ARG A 28 -12.59 2.39 1.63
CA ARG A 28 -11.69 2.43 2.79
C ARG A 28 -10.52 3.38 2.62
N PHE A 29 -9.84 3.70 3.70
CA PHE A 29 -8.59 4.45 3.68
C PHE A 29 -7.61 3.97 4.76
N GLY A 30 -6.33 4.30 4.60
CA GLY A 30 -5.26 3.82 5.50
C GLY A 30 -5.06 2.30 5.43
N HIS A 31 -5.50 1.65 4.36
CA HIS A 31 -5.25 0.24 4.09
C HIS A 31 -3.82 0.05 3.56
N SER A 32 -3.34 -1.19 3.59
CA SER A 32 -2.10 -1.59 2.94
C SER A 32 -2.41 -2.26 1.60
N SER A 33 -1.60 -2.02 0.57
CA SER A 33 -1.71 -2.71 -0.71
C SER A 33 -0.35 -3.16 -1.21
N ILE A 34 -0.33 -4.26 -1.97
CA ILE A 34 0.87 -4.70 -2.67
C ILE A 34 0.51 -5.56 -3.89
N LEU A 35 1.21 -5.33 -5.00
CA LEU A 35 1.16 -6.21 -6.16
C LEU A 35 2.21 -7.32 -6.00
N ILE A 36 1.75 -8.57 -6.07
CA ILE A 36 2.60 -9.74 -6.24
C ILE A 36 2.10 -10.51 -7.44
N ASP A 37 3.01 -10.81 -8.37
CA ASP A 37 2.70 -11.37 -9.68
C ASP A 37 1.61 -10.53 -10.39
N SER A 38 0.41 -11.09 -10.58
CA SER A 38 -0.74 -10.42 -11.19
C SER A 38 -1.88 -10.16 -10.20
N LYS A 39 -1.59 -10.12 -8.89
CA LYS A 39 -2.60 -9.92 -7.84
C LYS A 39 -2.26 -8.70 -7.01
N LEU A 40 -3.12 -7.68 -7.07
CA LEU A 40 -3.03 -6.50 -6.21
C LEU A 40 -3.80 -6.79 -4.92
N TYR A 41 -3.07 -7.20 -3.89
CA TYR A 41 -3.61 -7.49 -2.57
C TYR A 41 -3.91 -6.20 -1.81
N VAL A 42 -5.00 -6.21 -1.04
CA VAL A 42 -5.40 -5.13 -0.14
C VAL A 42 -5.73 -5.72 1.23
N SER A 43 -5.20 -5.10 2.28
CA SER A 43 -5.40 -5.51 3.67
C SER A 43 -5.78 -4.34 4.55
N GLY A 44 -6.83 -4.55 5.34
CA GLY A 44 -7.23 -3.68 6.44
C GLY A 44 -7.68 -2.28 6.03
N GLY A 45 -7.35 -1.30 6.86
CA GLY A 45 -7.77 0.10 6.75
C GLY A 45 -8.98 0.44 7.63
N PHE A 46 -9.52 1.64 7.43
CA PHE A 46 -10.76 2.10 8.02
C PHE A 46 -11.89 2.10 7.00
N LYS A 47 -13.08 1.70 7.45
CA LYS A 47 -14.35 1.84 6.75
C LYS A 47 -15.30 2.71 7.54
N PHE A 48 -16.23 3.35 6.84
CA PHE A 48 -17.42 3.92 7.46
C PHE A 48 -18.46 2.80 7.62
N ILE A 49 -19.05 2.68 8.81
CA ILE A 49 -20.23 1.82 9.03
C ILE A 49 -21.51 2.67 8.91
N ASP A 50 -22.68 2.02 8.85
CA ASP A 50 -23.98 2.65 8.53
C ASP A 50 -24.34 3.89 9.38
N ASP A 51 -23.81 3.99 10.59
CA ASP A 51 -24.03 5.14 11.49
C ASP A 51 -22.99 6.26 11.36
N GLY A 52 -22.10 6.18 10.36
CA GLY A 52 -21.06 7.15 10.08
C GLY A 52 -19.79 7.02 10.93
N ARG A 53 -19.73 6.06 11.87
CA ARG A 53 -18.51 5.81 12.65
C ARG A 53 -17.44 5.10 11.80
N LEU A 54 -16.19 5.29 12.20
CA LEU A 54 -15.06 4.55 11.63
C LEU A 54 -14.90 3.19 12.31
N ASN A 55 -14.76 2.15 11.52
CA ASN A 55 -14.42 0.81 11.99
C ASN A 55 -13.14 0.30 11.32
N LEU A 56 -12.27 -0.32 12.11
CA LEU A 56 -11.16 -1.10 11.55
C LEU A 56 -11.73 -2.35 10.88
N THR A 57 -11.00 -2.87 9.89
CA THR A 57 -11.39 -4.09 9.20
C THR A 57 -10.21 -5.04 9.11
N ASN A 58 -10.50 -6.33 9.24
CA ASN A 58 -9.57 -7.43 9.02
C ASN A 58 -9.66 -7.97 7.58
N GLU A 59 -10.42 -7.30 6.71
CA GLU A 59 -10.61 -7.75 5.34
C GLU A 59 -9.30 -7.83 4.57
N PHE A 60 -9.21 -8.89 3.79
CA PHE A 60 -8.07 -9.20 2.97
C PHE A 60 -8.55 -9.80 1.65
N PHE A 61 -8.19 -9.18 0.55
CA PHE A 61 -8.66 -9.56 -0.78
C PHE A 61 -7.66 -9.11 -1.83
N TYR A 62 -7.86 -9.52 -3.08
CA TYR A 62 -7.04 -9.04 -4.18
C TYR A 62 -7.85 -8.74 -5.44
N LEU A 63 -7.34 -7.81 -6.26
CA LEU A 63 -7.73 -7.62 -7.65
C LEU A 63 -6.83 -8.45 -8.55
N ASP A 64 -7.41 -9.32 -9.37
CA ASP A 64 -6.66 -10.11 -10.36
C ASP A 64 -6.41 -9.31 -11.65
N VAL A 65 -5.26 -8.68 -11.74
CA VAL A 65 -4.84 -7.87 -12.90
C VAL A 65 -4.29 -8.73 -14.04
N SER A 66 -4.46 -10.05 -14.01
CA SER A 66 -4.26 -10.91 -15.18
C SER A 66 -5.49 -10.97 -16.10
N LYS A 67 -6.59 -10.30 -15.72
CA LYS A 67 -7.86 -10.28 -16.46
C LYS A 67 -8.19 -8.86 -16.86
N SER A 68 -8.88 -8.70 -18.00
CA SER A 68 -9.44 -7.42 -18.40
C SER A 68 -10.65 -7.07 -17.52
N PHE A 69 -10.84 -5.78 -17.27
CA PHE A 69 -11.98 -5.25 -16.51
C PHE A 69 -12.21 -3.76 -16.82
N THR A 70 -13.32 -3.22 -16.33
CA THR A 70 -13.56 -1.77 -16.32
C THR A 70 -13.86 -1.24 -14.93
N THR A 71 -13.27 -0.10 -14.57
CA THR A 71 -13.46 0.52 -13.24
C THR A 71 -14.85 1.13 -13.04
N THR A 72 -15.64 1.28 -14.11
CA THR A 72 -17.01 1.82 -14.06
C THR A 72 -18.09 0.75 -13.87
N ASP A 73 -17.76 -0.54 -14.02
CA ASP A 73 -18.67 -1.66 -13.72
C ASP A 73 -18.07 -2.52 -12.60
N PRO A 74 -18.58 -2.40 -11.36
CA PRO A 74 -18.11 -3.20 -10.22
C PRO A 74 -18.17 -4.71 -10.44
N ASN A 75 -19.10 -5.20 -11.28
CA ASN A 75 -19.23 -6.64 -11.57
C ASN A 75 -18.16 -7.15 -12.54
N SER A 76 -17.53 -6.24 -13.31
CA SER A 76 -16.43 -6.59 -14.20
C SER A 76 -15.11 -6.76 -13.46
N MET A 77 -15.00 -6.19 -12.25
CA MET A 77 -13.76 -6.20 -11.47
C MET A 77 -13.50 -7.61 -10.91
N PRO A 78 -12.36 -8.24 -11.24
CA PRO A 78 -12.05 -9.63 -10.87
C PRO A 78 -11.50 -9.71 -9.44
N TRP A 79 -12.32 -9.31 -8.46
CA TRP A 79 -12.00 -9.39 -7.05
C TRP A 79 -12.05 -10.85 -6.54
N THR A 80 -11.20 -11.15 -5.57
CA THR A 80 -11.28 -12.39 -4.79
C THR A 80 -11.18 -12.07 -3.31
N ASP A 81 -12.19 -12.48 -2.55
CA ASP A 81 -12.20 -12.35 -1.10
C ASP A 81 -11.36 -13.44 -0.44
N LEU A 82 -10.42 -13.03 0.41
CA LEU A 82 -9.62 -13.90 1.27
C LEU A 82 -9.83 -13.58 2.75
N THR A 83 -10.89 -12.84 3.11
CA THR A 83 -11.15 -12.40 4.48
C THR A 83 -11.30 -13.58 5.44
N PHE A 84 -11.79 -14.73 4.96
CA PHE A 84 -11.87 -15.98 5.71
C PHE A 84 -10.52 -16.47 6.25
N THR A 85 -9.39 -16.02 5.69
CA THR A 85 -8.05 -16.37 6.16
C THR A 85 -7.70 -15.70 7.49
N GLY A 86 -8.47 -14.70 7.94
CA GLY A 86 -8.25 -13.99 9.20
C GLY A 86 -7.14 -12.95 9.09
N GLY A 87 -7.25 -12.03 8.12
CA GLY A 87 -6.30 -10.93 7.93
C GLY A 87 -6.11 -10.06 9.17
N PRO A 88 -5.03 -9.26 9.24
CA PRO A 88 -4.78 -8.40 10.38
C PRO A 88 -5.75 -7.20 10.40
N ASP A 89 -6.39 -6.97 11.55
CA ASP A 89 -7.26 -5.82 11.77
C ASP A 89 -6.43 -4.56 12.05
N LYS A 90 -5.93 -3.94 10.97
CA LYS A 90 -4.94 -2.85 11.04
C LYS A 90 -5.22 -1.71 10.10
N ASN A 91 -4.95 -0.48 10.55
CA ASN A 91 -4.84 0.69 9.69
C ASN A 91 -3.44 1.33 9.77
N LEU A 92 -3.10 2.16 8.78
CA LEU A 92 -1.82 2.87 8.70
C LEU A 92 -0.59 1.94 8.84
N ALA A 93 -0.80 0.67 8.54
CA ALA A 93 0.25 -0.31 8.31
C ALA A 93 0.79 -0.16 6.88
N THR A 94 1.83 -0.91 6.57
CA THR A 94 2.43 -0.96 5.23
C THR A 94 2.61 -2.41 4.80
N ALA A 95 2.44 -2.66 3.49
CA ALA A 95 2.64 -3.98 2.90
C ALA A 95 3.94 -4.03 2.11
N CYS A 96 4.77 -5.03 2.37
CA CYS A 96 5.95 -5.34 1.58
C CYS A 96 6.00 -6.82 1.23
N SER A 97 6.59 -7.12 0.08
CA SER A 97 6.88 -8.50 -0.29
C SER A 97 8.17 -8.93 0.39
N GLY A 98 8.22 -10.20 0.78
CA GLY A 98 9.48 -10.86 1.08
C GLY A 98 9.75 -11.98 0.09
N ASN A 99 10.81 -12.73 0.36
CA ASN A 99 11.12 -13.91 -0.42
C ASN A 99 10.01 -14.98 -0.27
N ASN A 100 9.87 -15.87 -1.27
CA ASN A 100 8.96 -17.02 -1.26
C ASN A 100 7.46 -16.68 -1.26
N ASN A 101 7.01 -15.73 -2.08
CA ASN A 101 5.58 -15.41 -2.24
C ASN A 101 4.89 -15.12 -0.90
N SER A 102 5.52 -14.30 -0.06
CA SER A 102 4.97 -13.89 1.23
C SER A 102 4.69 -12.39 1.25
N ILE A 103 3.55 -12.01 1.82
CA ILE A 103 3.18 -10.61 2.08
C ILE A 103 3.42 -10.32 3.55
N PHE A 104 4.09 -9.22 3.84
CA PHE A 104 4.31 -8.74 5.21
C PHE A 104 3.51 -7.46 5.44
N ILE A 105 2.61 -7.48 6.43
CA ILE A 105 1.91 -6.30 6.93
C ILE A 105 2.63 -5.82 8.19
N ILE A 106 3.25 -4.65 8.12
CA ILE A 106 4.18 -4.14 9.14
C ILE A 106 3.60 -2.87 9.79
N GLY A 107 3.66 -2.81 11.12
CA GLY A 107 3.19 -1.68 11.91
C GLY A 107 1.67 -1.55 11.93
N GLY A 108 1.21 -0.30 12.02
CA GLY A 108 -0.20 0.07 12.06
C GLY A 108 -0.81 0.07 13.46
N ASN A 109 -2.00 0.67 13.60
CA ASN A 109 -2.80 0.52 14.81
C ASN A 109 -3.73 -0.67 14.63
N GLY A 110 -3.93 -1.44 15.70
CA GLY A 110 -5.02 -2.40 15.81
C GLY A 110 -6.07 -1.91 16.80
N VAL A 111 -6.95 -2.81 17.21
CA VAL A 111 -8.01 -2.52 18.17
C VAL A 111 -7.42 -2.08 19.51
N LEU A 112 -7.74 -0.86 19.95
CA LEU A 112 -7.21 -0.16 21.14
C LEU A 112 -7.32 -0.96 22.46
N ASN A 113 -8.23 -1.95 22.52
CA ASN A 113 -8.52 -2.75 23.71
C ASN A 113 -7.99 -4.20 23.63
N SER A 114 -7.29 -4.56 22.55
CA SER A 114 -6.61 -5.85 22.41
C SER A 114 -5.14 -5.71 22.81
N GLN A 115 -4.48 -6.82 23.16
CA GLN A 115 -3.00 -6.86 23.25
C GLN A 115 -2.42 -6.14 22.03
N PRO A 116 -1.32 -5.36 22.15
CA PRO A 116 -0.76 -4.64 21.01
C PRO A 116 -0.61 -5.62 19.84
N PRO A 117 -1.21 -5.31 18.67
CA PRO A 117 -1.24 -6.27 17.59
C PRO A 117 0.19 -6.66 17.22
N PRO A 118 0.43 -7.91 16.79
CA PRO A 118 1.74 -8.34 16.31
C PRO A 118 2.31 -7.29 15.36
N PHE A 119 3.54 -6.83 15.60
CA PHE A 119 4.12 -5.75 14.78
C PHE A 119 4.20 -6.14 13.30
N VAL A 120 4.43 -7.42 13.02
CA VAL A 120 4.55 -7.99 11.68
C VAL A 120 3.61 -9.19 11.56
N ASN A 121 2.73 -9.15 10.57
CA ASN A 121 1.95 -10.31 10.14
C ASN A 121 2.45 -10.75 8.77
N GLN A 122 2.68 -12.04 8.59
CA GLN A 122 3.09 -12.65 7.33
C GLN A 122 1.93 -13.47 6.76
N PHE A 123 1.60 -13.25 5.50
CA PHE A 123 0.71 -14.12 4.73
C PHE A 123 1.51 -14.96 3.75
N ASP A 124 1.43 -16.28 3.88
CA ASP A 124 1.95 -17.23 2.90
C ASP A 124 0.91 -17.41 1.78
N ILE A 125 1.22 -16.93 0.57
CA ILE A 125 0.28 -16.92 -0.57
C ILE A 125 -0.09 -18.35 -0.99
N ASN A 126 0.83 -19.29 -0.87
CA ASN A 126 0.63 -20.67 -1.31
C ASN A 126 -0.25 -21.44 -0.31
N LYS A 127 -0.02 -21.23 1.00
CA LYS A 127 -0.83 -21.86 2.05
C LYS A 127 -2.13 -21.12 2.34
N GLN A 128 -2.24 -19.87 1.90
CA GLN A 128 -3.29 -18.92 2.28
C GLN A 128 -3.48 -18.81 3.80
N GLN A 129 -2.37 -18.68 4.50
CA GLN A 129 -2.35 -18.67 5.96
C GLN A 129 -1.56 -17.48 6.48
N TRP A 130 -2.12 -16.85 7.51
CA TRP A 130 -1.44 -15.84 8.30
C TRP A 130 -0.60 -16.47 9.39
N ALA A 131 0.56 -15.88 9.65
CA ALA A 131 1.38 -16.15 10.79
C ALA A 131 1.87 -14.84 11.38
N ASP A 132 1.84 -14.75 12.71
CA ASP A 132 2.46 -13.62 13.41
C ASP A 132 3.95 -13.85 13.46
N VAL A 133 4.73 -12.90 12.93
CA VAL A 133 6.18 -13.00 12.99
C VAL A 133 6.63 -12.49 14.35
N PRO A 134 7.25 -13.34 15.18
CA PRO A 134 7.66 -12.94 16.51
C PRO A 134 8.62 -11.75 16.47
N PHE A 135 8.39 -10.85 17.40
CA PHE A 135 9.17 -9.64 17.53
C PHE A 135 10.50 -9.94 18.23
N HIS A 136 11.54 -10.28 17.45
CA HIS A 136 12.89 -10.53 17.96
C HIS A 136 13.81 -9.35 17.61
N GLY A 137 13.78 -8.30 18.44
CA GLY A 137 14.67 -7.15 18.36
C GLY A 137 14.55 -6.28 19.60
N CYS A 138 15.63 -6.12 20.36
CA CYS A 138 15.63 -5.23 21.52
C CYS A 138 15.48 -3.77 21.04
N GLY A 139 14.41 -3.08 21.46
CA GLY A 139 14.27 -1.62 21.31
C GLY A 139 13.38 -1.10 20.17
N LEU A 140 12.97 -1.92 19.21
CA LEU A 140 11.96 -1.50 18.23
C LEU A 140 10.60 -1.34 18.96
N LYS A 141 9.83 -0.32 18.60
CA LYS A 141 8.47 -0.08 19.12
C LYS A 141 7.47 -0.20 17.99
N ASN A 142 6.23 -0.59 18.31
CA ASN A 142 5.13 -0.49 17.34
C ASN A 142 4.99 0.95 16.84
N ARG A 143 4.76 1.08 15.54
CA ARG A 143 4.73 2.36 14.84
C ARG A 143 3.76 2.33 13.68
N VAL A 144 3.25 3.51 13.33
CA VAL A 144 2.28 3.69 12.26
C VAL A 144 2.77 4.68 11.23
N ALA A 145 2.09 4.70 10.08
CA ALA A 145 2.33 5.64 9.00
C ALA A 145 3.79 5.60 8.50
N VAL A 146 4.36 4.40 8.48
CA VAL A 146 5.63 4.08 7.83
C VAL A 146 5.39 3.65 6.39
N SER A 147 6.39 3.80 5.53
CA SER A 147 6.41 3.20 4.20
C SER A 147 7.55 2.19 4.18
N CYS A 148 7.22 0.91 4.06
CA CYS A 148 8.25 -0.10 3.87
C CYS A 148 8.68 -0.16 2.39
N THR A 149 9.88 -0.69 2.15
CA THR A 149 10.29 -1.08 0.80
C THR A 149 11.27 -2.25 0.87
N GLY A 150 11.19 -3.15 -0.12
CA GLY A 150 12.07 -4.29 -0.27
C GLY A 150 13.34 -3.93 -1.03
N PHE A 151 14.48 -4.45 -0.58
CA PHE A 151 15.79 -4.28 -1.22
C PHE A 151 16.66 -5.53 -1.01
N ASN A 152 17.74 -5.66 -1.79
CA ASN A 152 18.75 -6.74 -1.66
C ASN A 152 18.17 -8.15 -1.48
N ASN A 153 17.11 -8.48 -2.23
CA ASN A 153 16.47 -9.81 -2.29
C ASN A 153 16.18 -10.43 -0.90
N GLY A 154 15.25 -9.81 -0.17
CA GLY A 154 14.72 -10.35 1.08
C GLY A 154 14.94 -9.46 2.30
N LEU A 155 15.45 -8.24 2.12
CA LEU A 155 15.47 -7.23 3.16
C LEU A 155 14.30 -6.27 2.96
N ILE A 156 13.63 -5.91 4.06
CA ILE A 156 12.61 -4.86 4.08
C ILE A 156 13.12 -3.75 4.99
N SER A 157 13.11 -2.51 4.51
CA SER A 157 13.44 -1.35 5.35
C SER A 157 12.18 -0.66 5.86
N ILE A 158 12.24 -0.12 7.08
CA ILE A 158 11.30 0.86 7.61
C ILE A 158 12.10 1.97 8.30
N PHE A 159 11.77 3.22 7.99
CA PHE A 159 12.40 4.39 8.60
C PHE A 159 11.39 5.19 9.42
N GLY A 160 11.79 5.72 10.57
CA GLY A 160 10.96 6.62 11.33
C GLY A 160 9.57 6.05 11.64
N GLY A 161 8.51 6.84 11.44
CA GLY A 161 7.15 6.50 11.82
C GLY A 161 6.73 7.10 13.17
N CYS A 162 5.46 6.88 13.50
CA CYS A 162 4.82 7.49 14.65
C CYS A 162 4.56 6.41 15.70
N THR A 163 5.11 6.58 16.89
CA THR A 163 4.92 5.67 18.02
C THR A 163 4.01 6.33 19.06
N ASN A 164 3.13 5.56 19.70
CA ASN A 164 2.35 6.05 20.82
C ASN A 164 3.03 5.61 22.11
N THR A 165 3.67 6.55 22.82
CA THR A 165 4.31 6.29 24.11
C THR A 165 3.61 7.13 25.18
N SER A 166 3.01 6.49 26.18
CA SER A 166 2.43 7.18 27.36
C SER A 166 1.42 8.30 27.05
N GLY A 167 0.63 8.15 25.99
CA GLY A 167 -0.40 9.13 25.60
C GLY A 167 0.08 10.28 24.72
N SER A 168 1.36 10.31 24.31
CA SER A 168 1.87 11.24 23.30
C SER A 168 2.36 10.51 22.05
N VAL A 169 2.21 11.19 20.90
CA VAL A 169 2.75 10.73 19.62
C VAL A 169 4.22 11.14 19.54
N GLU A 170 5.11 10.16 19.51
CA GLU A 170 6.54 10.34 19.33
C GLU A 170 6.93 10.01 17.89
N PHE A 171 7.55 10.98 17.20
CA PHE A 171 8.11 10.79 15.86
C PHE A 171 9.55 10.29 16.00
N VAL A 172 9.87 9.17 15.36
CA VAL A 172 11.21 8.56 15.44
C VAL A 172 11.95 8.70 14.10
N ASN A 173 13.28 8.55 14.13
CA ASN A 173 14.16 8.59 12.95
C ASN A 173 15.16 7.43 12.91
N ASP A 174 14.83 6.32 13.55
CA ASP A 174 15.58 5.07 13.45
C ASP A 174 15.25 4.35 12.13
N LEU A 175 16.24 3.68 11.56
CA LEU A 175 16.10 2.82 10.38
C LEU A 175 16.23 1.37 10.81
N TRP A 176 15.19 0.58 10.57
CA TRP A 176 15.16 -0.84 10.86
C TRP A 176 15.10 -1.64 9.57
N VAL A 177 15.87 -2.72 9.54
CA VAL A 177 15.94 -3.66 8.42
C VAL A 177 15.47 -5.01 8.90
N PHE A 178 14.41 -5.52 8.29
CA PHE A 178 13.90 -6.86 8.50
C PHE A 178 14.47 -7.82 7.47
N ASN A 179 15.12 -8.88 7.93
CA ASN A 179 15.54 -9.98 7.07
C ASN A 179 14.42 -11.03 7.01
N THR A 180 13.76 -11.13 5.86
CA THR A 180 12.61 -12.02 5.63
C THR A 180 12.97 -13.49 5.64
N LEU A 181 14.24 -13.86 5.39
CA LEU A 181 14.70 -15.25 5.42
C LEU A 181 14.99 -15.73 6.85
N LYS A 182 15.44 -14.82 7.71
CA LYS A 182 15.79 -15.10 9.11
C LYS A 182 14.67 -14.75 10.08
N SER A 183 13.62 -14.08 9.61
CA SER A 183 12.56 -13.49 10.42
C SER A 183 13.12 -12.66 11.58
N ALA A 184 14.11 -11.80 11.29
CA ALA A 184 14.87 -11.07 12.30
C ALA A 184 15.05 -9.60 11.91
N TRP A 185 14.95 -8.72 12.91
CA TRP A 185 15.17 -7.28 12.77
C TRP A 185 16.61 -6.90 13.13
N GLY A 186 17.17 -5.96 12.39
CA GLY A 186 18.42 -5.28 12.70
C GLY A 186 18.26 -3.77 12.61
N ILE A 187 18.81 -3.04 13.58
CA ILE A 187 18.90 -1.58 13.50
C ILE A 187 20.08 -1.17 12.60
N SER A 188 19.85 -0.22 11.71
CA SER A 188 20.93 0.37 10.93
C SER A 188 21.65 1.45 11.75
N ILE A 189 22.97 1.39 11.79
CA ILE A 189 23.85 2.36 12.47
C ILE A 189 24.29 3.50 11.54
N ALA A 190 23.50 3.76 10.48
CA ALA A 190 23.81 4.77 9.49
C ALA A 190 23.94 6.16 10.12
N ILE A 191 25.04 6.84 9.82
CA ILE A 191 25.29 8.20 10.27
C ILE A 191 24.40 9.19 9.52
N ASN A 192 24.18 10.36 10.13
CA ASN A 192 23.41 11.48 9.56
C ASN A 192 21.95 11.15 9.24
N ALA A 193 21.30 10.36 10.10
CA ALA A 193 19.87 10.07 9.97
C ALA A 193 19.05 11.35 9.79
N PRO A 194 18.12 11.40 8.82
CA PRO A 194 17.32 12.58 8.56
C PRO A 194 16.34 12.82 9.70
N LEU A 195 15.62 13.95 9.63
CA LEU A 195 14.61 14.28 10.62
C LEU A 195 13.54 13.18 10.75
N PRO A 196 13.02 12.94 11.97
CA PRO A 196 11.88 12.06 12.20
C PRO A 196 10.71 12.39 11.28
N ARG A 197 10.03 11.36 10.75
CA ARG A 197 8.91 11.56 9.83
C ARG A 197 7.91 10.41 9.83
N CYS A 198 6.66 10.74 9.53
CA CYS A 198 5.55 9.81 9.27
C CYS A 198 4.85 10.17 7.95
N ASN A 199 3.94 9.33 7.48
CA ASN A 199 3.07 9.57 6.33
C ASN A 199 3.83 9.91 5.02
N TYR A 200 5.09 9.48 4.94
CA TYR A 200 6.00 9.65 3.80
C TYR A 200 5.90 8.44 2.85
N ARG A 201 6.61 8.49 1.72
CA ARG A 201 6.82 7.32 0.85
C ARG A 201 8.30 6.97 0.71
N ALA A 202 8.61 5.68 0.83
CA ALA A 202 9.95 5.12 0.57
C ALA A 202 9.92 4.35 -0.73
N ILE A 203 10.89 4.60 -1.60
CA ILE A 203 10.99 4.00 -2.93
C ILE A 203 12.41 3.46 -3.10
N THR A 204 12.53 2.15 -3.34
CA THR A 204 13.80 1.56 -3.77
C THR A 204 14.04 1.91 -5.23
N LEU A 205 15.17 2.57 -5.49
CA LEU A 205 15.62 2.98 -6.81
C LEU A 205 16.30 1.81 -7.55
N PRO A 206 16.48 1.89 -8.88
CA PRO A 206 17.10 0.82 -9.67
C PRO A 206 18.54 0.48 -9.26
N ASP A 207 19.25 1.41 -8.63
CA ASP A 207 20.61 1.21 -8.10
C ASP A 207 20.62 0.53 -6.71
N GLY A 208 19.45 0.20 -6.15
CA GLY A 208 19.28 -0.42 -4.85
C GLY A 208 19.30 0.55 -3.66
N ASN A 209 19.46 1.86 -3.88
CA ASN A 209 19.33 2.87 -2.84
C ASN A 209 17.85 3.19 -2.56
N ILE A 210 17.56 3.78 -1.40
CA ILE A 210 16.17 4.02 -0.99
C ILE A 210 15.93 5.51 -0.81
N LEU A 211 15.03 6.08 -1.62
CA LEU A 211 14.65 7.49 -1.58
C LEU A 211 13.41 7.67 -0.70
N TYR A 212 13.43 8.67 0.19
CA TYR A 212 12.35 9.00 1.11
C TYR A 212 11.74 10.35 0.73
N ILE A 213 10.45 10.37 0.40
CA ILE A 213 9.76 11.55 -0.13
C ILE A 213 8.68 11.99 0.86
N GLY A 214 8.64 13.30 1.14
CA GLY A 214 7.57 13.96 1.88
C GLY A 214 7.34 13.41 3.29
N GLY A 215 6.09 13.53 3.75
CA GLY A 215 5.66 13.20 5.10
C GLY A 215 5.68 14.41 6.02
N ASN A 216 5.54 14.16 7.32
CA ASN A 216 5.47 15.19 8.35
C ASN A 216 6.19 14.78 9.63
N ASN A 217 6.56 15.77 10.43
CA ASN A 217 6.95 15.60 11.82
C ASN A 217 5.93 16.29 12.74
N SER A 218 6.29 16.54 13.99
CA SER A 218 5.43 17.21 14.99
C SER A 218 5.16 18.69 14.70
N THR A 219 5.94 19.35 13.85
CA THR A 219 5.89 20.81 13.64
C THR A 219 5.70 21.22 12.19
N SER A 220 6.02 20.37 11.22
CA SER A 220 6.05 20.74 9.81
C SER A 220 5.88 19.55 8.87
N LEU A 221 5.53 19.85 7.62
CA LEU A 221 5.73 18.92 6.51
C LEU A 221 7.22 18.85 6.15
N MET A 222 7.62 17.72 5.58
CA MET A 222 8.99 17.54 5.11
C MET A 222 9.21 18.27 3.78
N PRO A 223 10.41 18.86 3.60
CA PRO A 223 10.77 19.51 2.34
C PRO A 223 10.74 18.52 1.17
N MET A 224 10.32 19.00 0.01
CA MET A 224 10.32 18.24 -1.25
C MET A 224 11.48 18.64 -2.17
N ASP A 225 12.23 19.69 -1.83
CA ASP A 225 13.43 20.14 -2.54
C ASP A 225 14.71 19.42 -2.07
N ASN A 226 14.67 18.80 -0.89
CA ASN A 226 15.78 18.07 -0.30
C ASN A 226 15.31 16.70 0.23
N LEU A 227 15.64 15.65 -0.52
CA LEU A 227 15.14 14.30 -0.27
C LEU A 227 16.23 13.43 0.37
N PRO A 228 15.96 12.77 1.51
CA PRO A 228 16.90 11.79 2.05
C PRO A 228 16.97 10.54 1.18
N LEU A 229 18.19 10.11 0.90
CA LEU A 229 18.52 8.86 0.24
C LEU A 229 19.34 8.00 1.20
N TYR A 230 18.87 6.79 1.47
CA TYR A 230 19.66 5.80 2.19
C TYR A 230 20.50 5.00 1.18
N ASN A 231 21.82 5.14 1.27
CA ASN A 231 22.73 4.33 0.48
C ASN A 231 22.88 2.96 1.12
N THR A 232 22.38 1.92 0.44
CA THR A 232 22.33 0.56 0.98
C THR A 232 23.68 -0.15 0.97
N THR A 233 24.65 0.36 0.19
CA THR A 233 26.00 -0.18 0.09
C THR A 233 26.92 0.42 1.15
N SER A 234 26.94 1.75 1.27
CA SER A 234 27.79 2.45 2.24
C SER A 234 27.15 2.60 3.62
N ILE A 235 25.88 2.21 3.80
CA ILE A 235 25.12 2.31 5.05
C ILE A 235 25.18 3.75 5.59
N ALA A 236 24.80 4.70 4.75
CA ALA A 236 24.85 6.13 5.08
C ALA A 236 23.67 6.88 4.49
N TRP A 237 23.26 7.95 5.17
CA TRP A 237 22.28 8.88 4.65
C TRP A 237 22.95 9.94 3.79
N ILE A 238 22.37 10.17 2.62
CA ILE A 238 22.77 11.19 1.66
C ILE A 238 21.57 12.12 1.47
N SER A 239 21.85 13.41 1.34
CA SER A 239 20.84 14.41 0.97
C SER A 239 20.89 14.62 -0.54
N VAL A 240 19.75 14.44 -1.20
CA VAL A 240 19.59 14.68 -2.63
C VAL A 240 18.84 16.00 -2.81
N THR A 241 19.56 17.01 -3.27
CA THR A 241 18.94 18.27 -3.68
C THR A 241 18.28 18.09 -5.04
N THR A 242 17.02 18.49 -5.12
CA THR A 242 16.23 18.46 -6.35
C THR A 242 16.15 19.86 -6.96
N SER A 243 15.72 19.96 -8.21
CA SER A 243 15.51 21.23 -8.90
C SER A 243 14.24 21.20 -9.76
N GLY A 244 13.93 22.30 -10.44
CA GLY A 244 12.70 22.42 -11.23
C GLY A 244 11.52 22.96 -10.43
N ALA A 245 10.30 22.53 -10.78
CA ALA A 245 9.08 22.98 -10.13
C ALA A 245 8.80 22.09 -8.91
N THR A 246 9.28 22.49 -7.73
CA THR A 246 9.15 21.68 -6.51
C THR A 246 7.69 21.62 -6.03
N PRO A 247 7.13 20.42 -5.76
CA PRO A 247 5.83 20.30 -5.11
C PRO A 247 5.82 20.90 -3.71
N PRO A 248 4.67 21.42 -3.23
CA PRO A 248 4.53 21.74 -1.82
C PRO A 248 4.68 20.46 -0.98
N GLY A 249 5.19 20.64 0.25
CA GLY A 249 5.24 19.58 1.26
C GLY A 249 3.86 18.94 1.42
N ARG A 250 3.84 17.62 1.61
CA ARG A 250 2.60 16.82 1.66
C ARG A 250 2.77 15.55 2.47
N GLN A 251 1.67 15.02 2.96
CA GLN A 251 1.59 13.77 3.70
C GLN A 251 0.42 12.90 3.22
N ARG A 252 0.43 11.60 3.54
CA ARG A 252 -0.66 10.64 3.20
C ARG A 252 -0.98 10.55 1.70
N PHE A 253 -0.02 10.93 0.86
CA PHE A 253 -0.07 10.80 -0.60
C PHE A 253 0.36 9.39 -1.02
N SER A 254 0.29 9.08 -2.31
CA SER A 254 0.87 7.87 -2.88
C SER A 254 1.96 8.20 -3.89
N ALA A 255 2.90 7.27 -4.08
CA ALA A 255 3.95 7.43 -5.07
C ALA A 255 4.32 6.08 -5.69
N VAL A 256 4.60 6.06 -6.99
CA VAL A 256 5.06 4.88 -7.73
C VAL A 256 6.29 5.22 -8.58
N LEU A 257 7.20 4.26 -8.74
CA LEU A 257 8.35 4.38 -9.64
C LEU A 257 8.02 3.66 -10.95
N THR A 258 8.12 4.37 -12.08
CA THR A 258 7.96 3.82 -13.42
C THR A 258 9.26 3.20 -13.93
N LEU A 259 9.14 2.31 -14.92
CA LEU A 259 10.27 1.62 -15.54
C LEU A 259 11.25 2.58 -16.23
N ASP A 260 10.77 3.73 -16.70
CA ASP A 260 11.58 4.77 -17.33
C ASP A 260 12.17 5.79 -16.33
N GLY A 261 12.09 5.51 -15.02
CA GLY A 261 12.77 6.31 -14.00
C GLY A 261 12.02 7.57 -13.56
N ARG A 262 10.69 7.60 -13.69
CA ARG A 262 9.86 8.67 -13.12
C ARG A 262 9.25 8.19 -11.81
N ILE A 263 9.37 8.99 -10.76
CA ILE A 263 8.53 8.82 -9.57
C ILE A 263 7.31 9.72 -9.75
N ILE A 264 6.13 9.10 -9.73
CA ILE A 264 4.84 9.77 -9.88
C ILE A 264 4.21 9.88 -8.50
N VAL A 265 3.97 11.11 -8.05
CA VAL A 265 3.36 11.45 -6.76
C VAL A 265 1.95 11.96 -7.01
N PHE A 266 0.97 11.40 -6.30
CA PHE A 266 -0.43 11.79 -6.43
C PHE A 266 -1.11 12.01 -5.08
N GLY A 267 -1.88 13.10 -5.02
CA GLY A 267 -2.75 13.47 -3.90
C GLY A 267 -2.04 13.69 -2.57
N GLY A 268 -2.72 13.31 -1.48
CA GLY A 268 -2.33 13.56 -0.10
C GLY A 268 -3.07 14.74 0.52
N ILE A 269 -2.51 15.27 1.61
CA ILE A 269 -2.95 16.50 2.25
C ILE A 269 -1.76 17.43 2.51
N ASP A 270 -2.04 18.73 2.53
CA ASP A 270 -1.10 19.76 2.97
C ASP A 270 -1.10 19.92 4.51
N TYR A 271 -0.51 21.02 4.99
CA TYR A 271 -0.37 21.31 6.42
C TYR A 271 -1.71 21.72 7.05
N GLU A 272 -2.55 22.39 6.26
CA GLU A 272 -3.90 22.84 6.65
C GLU A 272 -4.95 21.72 6.48
N SER A 273 -4.52 20.50 6.16
CA SER A 273 -5.38 19.34 5.87
C SER A 273 -6.26 19.49 4.62
N THR A 274 -5.89 20.38 3.69
CA THR A 274 -6.50 20.45 2.37
C THR A 274 -6.14 19.21 1.57
N PHE A 275 -7.12 18.49 1.02
CA PHE A 275 -6.82 17.34 0.17
C PHE A 275 -6.35 17.82 -1.19
N LEU A 276 -5.34 17.12 -1.68
CA LEU A 276 -4.68 17.41 -2.94
C LEU A 276 -5.12 16.36 -3.98
N GLY A 277 -5.22 16.80 -5.24
CA GLY A 277 -5.51 15.96 -6.41
C GLY A 277 -4.54 16.25 -7.56
N ASP A 278 -3.41 16.88 -7.25
CA ASP A 278 -2.35 17.23 -8.20
C ASP A 278 -1.39 16.06 -8.43
N LEU A 279 -0.71 16.11 -9.59
CA LEU A 279 0.28 15.12 -10.01
C LEU A 279 1.66 15.76 -10.08
N TRP A 280 2.66 15.12 -9.49
CA TRP A 280 4.05 15.58 -9.55
C TRP A 280 4.97 14.46 -9.99
N ILE A 281 5.96 14.83 -10.80
CA ILE A 281 6.88 13.89 -11.44
C ILE A 281 8.30 14.25 -11.01
N LEU A 282 9.02 13.29 -10.43
CA LEU A 282 10.45 13.40 -10.18
C LEU A 282 11.20 12.46 -11.13
N ASP A 283 12.05 13.02 -11.98
CA ASP A 283 12.97 12.24 -12.81
C ASP A 283 14.17 11.81 -11.96
N ILE A 284 14.37 10.50 -11.75
CA ILE A 284 15.41 10.01 -10.83
C ILE A 284 16.83 10.14 -11.40
N ASN A 285 16.97 10.40 -12.70
CA ASN A 285 18.29 10.55 -13.33
C ASN A 285 18.84 11.96 -13.12
N THR A 286 17.96 12.95 -13.09
CA THR A 286 18.31 14.38 -12.95
C THR A 286 17.89 14.97 -11.61
N PHE A 287 17.06 14.26 -10.85
CA PHE A 287 16.37 14.74 -9.65
C PHE A 287 15.64 16.07 -9.90
N GLN A 288 14.98 16.17 -11.06
CA GLN A 288 14.17 17.32 -11.43
C GLN A 288 12.69 17.04 -11.22
N TRP A 289 12.03 17.95 -10.51
CA TRP A 289 10.58 17.97 -10.36
C TRP A 289 9.91 18.72 -11.52
N SER A 290 8.78 18.17 -11.97
CA SER A 290 7.83 18.86 -12.82
C SER A 290 6.39 18.59 -12.38
N ALA A 291 5.49 19.52 -12.68
CA ALA A 291 4.06 19.28 -12.52
C ALA A 291 3.58 18.34 -13.64
N GLY A 292 2.92 17.25 -13.27
CA GLY A 292 2.28 16.35 -14.22
C GLY A 292 0.97 16.94 -14.72
N GLN A 293 0.73 16.92 -16.03
CA GLN A 293 -0.51 17.38 -16.63
C GLN A 293 -1.42 16.20 -16.94
N ILE A 294 -2.60 16.18 -16.31
CA ILE A 294 -3.64 15.21 -16.60
C ILE A 294 -4.57 15.81 -17.65
N SER A 295 -4.63 15.17 -18.82
CA SER A 295 -5.39 15.65 -19.98
C SER A 295 -6.92 15.63 -19.78
N ASN A 296 -7.41 14.74 -18.92
CA ASN A 296 -8.84 14.53 -18.63
C ASN A 296 -9.07 14.44 -17.10
N PRO A 297 -8.83 15.52 -16.34
CA PRO A 297 -8.93 15.46 -14.89
C PRO A 297 -10.34 15.09 -14.43
N ILE A 298 -10.43 14.18 -13.46
CA ILE A 298 -11.67 13.86 -12.77
C ILE A 298 -11.95 15.00 -11.79
N ALA A 299 -13.14 15.61 -11.89
CA ALA A 299 -13.54 16.71 -11.02
C ALA A 299 -13.48 16.29 -9.55
N ASP A 300 -12.89 17.15 -8.72
CA ASP A 300 -12.79 16.98 -7.27
C ASP A 300 -12.15 15.66 -6.79
N LEU A 301 -11.28 15.05 -7.61
CA LEU A 301 -10.49 13.88 -7.21
C LEU A 301 -9.32 14.27 -6.29
N ASN A 302 -9.66 14.83 -5.13
CA ASN A 302 -8.74 15.16 -4.06
C ASN A 302 -8.80 14.07 -2.99
N ILE A 303 -7.67 13.38 -2.77
CA ILE A 303 -7.68 12.09 -2.09
C ILE A 303 -6.47 11.90 -1.18
N SER A 304 -6.68 11.32 -0.01
CA SER A 304 -5.61 11.02 0.96
C SER A 304 -5.79 9.65 1.62
N GLY A 305 -4.71 9.11 2.17
CA GLY A 305 -4.74 7.79 2.82
C GLY A 305 -5.02 6.64 1.85
N HIS A 306 -4.92 6.88 0.55
CA HIS A 306 -4.97 5.88 -0.50
C HIS A 306 -3.62 5.20 -0.67
N THR A 307 -3.61 4.10 -1.41
CA THR A 307 -2.38 3.46 -1.89
C THR A 307 -2.29 3.61 -3.41
N ALA A 308 -1.09 3.50 -3.95
CA ALA A 308 -0.93 3.36 -5.39
C ALA A 308 0.10 2.30 -5.74
N THR A 309 -0.16 1.58 -6.83
CA THR A 309 0.72 0.54 -7.35
C THR A 309 0.81 0.65 -8.86
N LEU A 310 2.01 0.50 -9.41
CA LEU A 310 2.20 0.46 -10.86
C LEU A 310 1.88 -0.95 -11.36
N VAL A 311 0.97 -1.06 -12.33
CA VAL A 311 0.64 -2.29 -13.06
C VAL A 311 0.80 -1.98 -14.55
N ASN A 312 1.79 -2.60 -15.21
CA ASN A 312 2.18 -2.23 -16.57
C ASN A 312 2.47 -0.72 -16.68
N ASN A 313 1.75 -0.01 -17.55
CA ASN A 313 1.85 1.43 -17.75
C ASN A 313 0.78 2.21 -16.99
N TYR A 314 0.14 1.62 -15.98
CA TYR A 314 -0.96 2.23 -15.26
C TYR A 314 -0.64 2.35 -13.78
N MET A 315 -0.78 3.56 -13.22
CA MET A 315 -0.80 3.77 -11.78
C MET A 315 -2.22 3.51 -11.27
N PHE A 316 -2.38 2.45 -10.50
CA PHE A 316 -3.63 2.09 -9.84
C PHE A 316 -3.71 2.81 -8.50
N VAL A 317 -4.61 3.79 -8.37
CA VAL A 317 -4.96 4.46 -7.12
C VAL A 317 -6.09 3.68 -6.47
N THR A 318 -5.79 3.07 -5.33
CA THR A 318 -6.69 2.15 -4.64
C THR A 318 -7.29 2.84 -3.42
N PHE A 319 -8.63 2.97 -3.44
CA PHE A 319 -9.47 3.57 -2.40
C PHE A 319 -8.93 4.91 -1.87
N GLY A 320 -9.31 5.33 -0.66
CA GLY A 320 -8.87 6.58 -0.04
C GLY A 320 -10.00 7.32 0.66
N LEU A 321 -9.62 8.40 1.35
CA LEU A 321 -10.51 9.38 1.96
C LEU A 321 -10.59 10.61 1.05
N PHE A 322 -11.78 11.16 0.87
CA PHE A 322 -12.04 12.34 0.03
C PHE A 322 -12.41 13.56 0.88
N ASN A 323 -12.43 14.74 0.25
CA ASN A 323 -12.75 16.02 0.89
C ASN A 323 -14.08 16.06 1.65
N ASN A 324 -15.08 15.32 1.18
CA ASN A 324 -16.39 15.22 1.83
C ASN A 324 -16.41 14.22 3.00
N GLU A 325 -15.23 13.82 3.51
CA GLU A 325 -15.04 12.83 4.56
C GLU A 325 -15.68 11.47 4.22
N SER A 326 -15.78 11.12 2.94
CA SER A 326 -16.26 9.81 2.50
C SER A 326 -15.09 8.93 2.06
N ALA A 327 -15.33 7.61 2.03
CA ALA A 327 -14.45 6.64 1.39
C ALA A 327 -15.17 5.97 0.22
N SER A 328 -14.44 5.67 -0.84
CA SER A 328 -14.98 5.04 -2.06
C SER A 328 -14.28 3.71 -2.34
N ALA A 329 -15.05 2.77 -2.88
CA ALA A 329 -14.58 1.49 -3.40
C ALA A 329 -13.98 1.60 -4.83
N THR A 330 -14.05 2.78 -5.44
CA THR A 330 -13.54 2.99 -6.80
C THR A 330 -12.02 2.85 -6.86
N ILE A 331 -11.55 2.09 -7.85
CA ILE A 331 -10.16 2.11 -8.29
C ILE A 331 -10.03 3.13 -9.42
N TYR A 332 -9.09 4.06 -9.29
CA TYR A 332 -8.76 4.98 -10.38
C TYR A 332 -7.47 4.51 -11.05
N MET A 333 -7.44 4.52 -12.37
CA MET A 333 -6.26 4.13 -13.14
C MET A 333 -5.77 5.30 -13.96
N LEU A 334 -4.53 5.72 -13.71
CA LEU A 334 -3.86 6.74 -14.50
C LEU A 334 -2.93 6.05 -15.51
N ASP A 335 -3.11 6.28 -16.80
CA ASP A 335 -2.13 5.92 -17.82
C ASP A 335 -0.91 6.82 -17.66
N VAL A 336 0.24 6.19 -17.42
CA VAL A 336 1.52 6.84 -17.21
C VAL A 336 2.53 6.47 -18.30
N SER A 337 2.10 5.85 -19.40
CA SER A 337 2.96 5.41 -20.50
C SER A 337 3.73 6.56 -21.17
N GLN A 338 3.12 7.74 -21.26
CA GLN A 338 3.71 8.93 -21.87
C GLN A 338 4.09 9.97 -20.81
N LYS A 339 5.30 10.54 -20.90
CA LYS A 339 5.86 11.48 -19.92
C LYS A 339 5.04 12.76 -19.74
N ASP A 340 4.34 13.19 -20.79
CA ASP A 340 3.65 14.47 -20.86
C ASP A 340 2.15 14.34 -21.21
N SER A 341 1.61 13.12 -21.13
CA SER A 341 0.21 12.84 -21.50
C SER A 341 -0.41 11.84 -20.53
N TYR A 342 -0.56 12.25 -19.28
CA TYR A 342 -1.24 11.44 -18.27
C TYR A 342 -2.75 11.54 -18.50
N ALA A 343 -3.43 10.40 -18.38
CA ALA A 343 -4.89 10.36 -18.57
C ALA A 343 -5.51 9.33 -17.64
N TRP A 344 -6.64 9.69 -17.02
CA TRP A 344 -7.46 8.70 -16.34
C TRP A 344 -8.13 7.79 -17.37
N VAL A 345 -8.04 6.49 -17.15
CA VAL A 345 -8.64 5.47 -18.01
C VAL A 345 -9.54 4.57 -17.18
N THR A 346 -10.55 3.98 -17.83
CA THR A 346 -11.53 3.12 -17.19
C THR A 346 -11.44 1.67 -17.63
N GLU A 347 -10.66 1.37 -18.67
CA GLU A 347 -10.51 0.03 -19.21
C GLU A 347 -9.09 -0.47 -18.96
N PHE A 348 -8.99 -1.66 -18.38
CA PHE A 348 -7.72 -2.36 -18.22
C PHE A 348 -7.70 -3.59 -19.12
N THR A 349 -6.62 -3.74 -19.87
CA THR A 349 -6.30 -4.99 -20.56
C THR A 349 -4.88 -5.40 -20.19
N PRO A 350 -4.66 -6.62 -19.69
CA PRO A 350 -3.33 -7.11 -19.37
C PRO A 350 -2.50 -7.25 -20.65
N ASN A 351 -1.22 -6.86 -20.57
CA ASN A 351 -0.29 -7.07 -21.69
C ASN A 351 -0.11 -8.58 -21.95
N ALA A 352 -0.23 -9.00 -23.22
CA ALA A 352 -0.09 -10.39 -23.64
C ALA A 352 1.32 -10.99 -23.40
N THR A 353 2.30 -10.15 -23.06
CA THR A 353 3.73 -10.50 -23.00
C THR A 353 4.23 -11.04 -21.65
N ASN A 354 3.39 -11.16 -20.63
CA ASN A 354 3.77 -11.76 -19.33
C ASN A 354 3.27 -13.21 -19.13
N LEU A 355 2.99 -13.93 -20.23
CA LEU A 355 2.52 -15.32 -20.22
C LEU A 355 3.63 -16.37 -20.48
N MET A 356 4.91 -16.05 -20.26
CA MET A 356 6.00 -17.03 -20.35
C MET A 356 6.92 -17.01 -19.14
#